data_AF-A0A1W9GE98-F1
#
_entry.id   AF-A0A1W9GE98-F1
#
_cell.length_a   1.000
_cell.length_b   1.000
_cell.length_c   1.000
_cell.angle_alpha   90.00
_cell.angle_beta   90.00
_cell.angle_gamma   90.00
#
_symmetry.space_group_name_H-M   'P 1'
#
loop_
_entity.id
_entity.type
_entity.pdbx_description
1 polymer ?
#
loop_
_entity_poly.entity_id
_entity_poly.type
_entity_poly.pdbx_seq_one_letter_code
_entity_poly.pdbx_strand_id
1 'polypeptide(L)'
;MMIPYALRRMITDQDDMELVGDVRGPMKILQEVGRAKADAVVLLQEGSEGTGLCSQLLAVYPDLTILGVSSDMTLVFIEQLCAHRQRVAVSDQGDIVGTIRMAVRHPCLE
;
A
#
# COMPACT_ATOMS: atom_id res chain seq x y z
N MET A 1 10.81 9.00 3.70
CA MET A 1 9.91 10.13 4.05
C MET A 1 8.78 9.64 4.95
N MET A 2 8.05 10.55 5.62
CA MET A 2 6.81 10.23 6.35
C MET A 2 5.68 9.99 5.34
N ILE A 3 4.73 9.11 5.63
CA ILE A 3 3.48 9.08 4.86
C ILE A 3 2.84 10.49 4.99
N PRO A 4 2.35 11.10 3.90
CA PRO A 4 1.90 12.48 3.99
C PRO A 4 0.65 12.56 4.87
N TYR A 5 0.57 13.60 5.70
CA TYR A 5 -0.50 13.77 6.70
C TYR A 5 -1.91 13.66 6.10
N ALA A 6 -2.07 14.11 4.85
CA ALA A 6 -3.33 13.99 4.11
C ALA A 6 -3.78 12.52 3.98
N LEU A 7 -2.91 11.62 3.51
CA LEU A 7 -3.24 10.21 3.35
C LEU A 7 -3.54 9.53 4.70
N ARG A 8 -2.78 9.89 5.74
CA ARG A 8 -3.04 9.39 7.09
C ARG A 8 -4.46 9.77 7.57
N ARG A 9 -4.84 11.04 7.40
CA ARG A 9 -6.19 11.51 7.76
C ARG A 9 -7.26 10.77 6.98
N MET A 10 -7.07 10.64 5.67
CA MET A 10 -8.05 9.98 4.80
C MET A 10 -8.35 8.54 5.22
N ILE A 11 -7.32 7.76 5.58
CA ILE A 11 -7.51 6.39 6.09
C ILE A 11 -8.20 6.41 7.46
N THR A 12 -7.77 7.31 8.35
CA THR A 12 -8.33 7.41 9.72
C THR A 12 -9.79 7.87 9.73
N ASP A 13 -10.21 8.63 8.71
CA ASP A 13 -11.57 9.13 8.55
C ASP A 13 -12.52 8.08 7.92
N GLN A 14 -12.04 6.86 7.58
CA GLN A 14 -12.89 5.77 7.09
C GLN A 14 -13.38 4.89 8.24
N ASP A 15 -14.69 4.59 8.26
CA ASP A 15 -15.28 3.68 9.24
C ASP A 15 -14.88 2.21 9.03
N ASP A 16 -14.42 1.85 7.81
CA ASP A 16 -14.08 0.48 7.43
C ASP A 16 -12.57 0.22 7.31
N MET A 17 -11.72 1.15 7.75
CA MET A 17 -10.27 1.03 7.70
C MET A 17 -9.62 1.46 9.01
N GLU A 18 -8.48 0.87 9.33
CA GLU A 18 -7.69 1.23 10.50
C GLU A 18 -6.22 1.40 10.14
N LEU A 19 -5.59 2.47 10.63
CA LEU A 19 -4.14 2.62 10.55
C LEU A 19 -3.48 1.84 11.68
N VAL A 20 -3.08 0.61 11.40
CA VAL A 20 -2.47 -0.29 12.40
C VAL A 20 -0.95 -0.08 12.61
N GLY A 21 -0.32 0.81 11.84
CA GLY A 21 1.09 1.17 12.00
C GLY A 21 1.56 2.30 11.09
N ASP A 22 2.54 3.08 11.57
CA ASP A 22 3.25 4.12 10.81
C ASP A 22 4.74 4.02 11.15
N VAL A 23 5.48 3.26 10.33
CA VAL A 23 6.88 2.92 10.58
C VAL A 23 7.75 3.21 9.36
N ARG A 24 9.05 3.40 9.61
CA ARG A 24 10.05 3.61 8.56
C ARG A 24 11.13 2.54 8.62
N GLY A 25 11.59 2.13 7.45
CA GLY A 25 12.69 1.20 7.29
C GLY A 25 12.21 -0.21 6.94
N PRO A 26 12.84 -0.89 5.96
CA PRO A 26 12.40 -2.20 5.45
C PRO A 26 12.15 -3.25 6.53
N MET A 27 13.09 -3.41 7.46
CA MET A 27 12.98 -4.40 8.55
C MET A 27 11.82 -4.11 9.51
N LYS A 28 11.61 -2.83 9.86
CA LYS A 28 10.50 -2.45 10.76
C LYS A 28 9.16 -2.65 10.08
N ILE A 29 9.06 -2.32 8.79
CA ILE A 29 7.85 -2.56 8.01
C ILE A 29 7.53 -4.06 8.00
N LEU A 30 8.51 -4.91 7.68
CA LEU A 30 8.33 -6.36 7.67
C LEU A 30 7.83 -6.91 9.02
N GLN A 31 8.45 -6.47 10.12
CA GLN A 31 8.05 -6.89 11.47
C GLN A 31 6.66 -6.40 11.84
N GLU A 32 6.34 -5.14 11.52
CA GLU A 32 5.09 -4.53 11.94
C GLU A 32 3.89 -5.06 11.15
N VAL A 33 4.08 -5.39 9.86
CA VAL A 33 3.06 -6.08 9.05
C VAL A 33 2.63 -7.38 9.70
N GLY A 34 3.59 -8.22 10.09
CA GLY A 34 3.30 -9.48 10.76
C GLY A 34 2.68 -9.30 12.14
N ARG A 35 3.19 -8.33 12.93
CA ARG A 35 2.70 -8.07 14.29
C ARG A 35 1.26 -7.55 14.28
N ALA A 36 0.98 -6.59 13.40
CA ALA A 36 -0.32 -5.94 13.29
C ALA A 36 -1.32 -6.74 12.44
N LYS A 37 -0.84 -7.76 11.71
CA LYS A 37 -1.62 -8.49 10.70
C LYS A 37 -2.26 -7.54 9.69
N ALA A 38 -1.44 -6.63 9.15
CA ALA A 38 -1.93 -5.64 8.20
C ALA A 38 -2.36 -6.32 6.89
N ASP A 39 -3.53 -5.94 6.37
CA ASP A 39 -4.03 -6.41 5.05
C ASP A 39 -3.40 -5.62 3.90
N ALA A 40 -2.99 -4.38 4.18
CA ALA A 40 -2.34 -3.51 3.19
C ALA A 40 -1.17 -2.72 3.79
N VAL A 41 -0.17 -2.44 2.94
CA VAL A 41 0.93 -1.52 3.24
C VAL A 41 0.97 -0.43 2.19
N VAL A 42 1.05 0.82 2.64
CA VAL A 42 1.30 1.95 1.75
C VAL A 42 2.75 2.41 1.84
N LEU A 43 3.45 2.41 0.71
CA LEU A 43 4.82 2.84 0.57
C LEU A 43 4.89 4.09 -0.30
N LEU A 44 5.62 5.11 0.14
CA LEU A 44 6.01 6.20 -0.75
C LEU A 44 7.17 5.72 -1.63
N GLN A 45 6.98 5.71 -2.95
CA GLN A 45 8.00 5.36 -3.94
C GLN A 45 8.17 6.49 -4.95
N GLU A 46 9.43 6.86 -5.23
CA GLU A 46 9.77 7.66 -6.41
C GLU A 46 10.32 6.73 -7.49
N GLY A 47 9.58 6.56 -8.59
CA GLY A 47 9.99 5.74 -9.73
C GLY A 47 9.35 4.33 -9.78
N SER A 48 9.72 3.56 -10.81
CA SER A 48 9.06 2.29 -11.18
C SER A 48 9.72 1.03 -10.62
N GLU A 49 10.85 1.16 -9.93
CA GLU A 49 11.61 0.00 -9.44
C GLU A 49 11.10 -0.43 -8.07
N GLY A 50 10.36 -1.55 -8.07
CA GLY A 50 9.92 -2.22 -6.86
C GLY A 50 11.15 -2.50 -5.99
N THR A 51 11.25 -1.78 -4.89
CA THR A 51 12.29 -2.01 -3.89
C THR A 51 12.22 -3.49 -3.48
N GLY A 52 13.35 -4.19 -3.31
CA GLY A 52 13.36 -5.62 -2.91
C GLY A 52 12.53 -5.93 -1.66
N LEU A 53 12.14 -4.90 -0.89
CA LEU A 53 11.14 -4.97 0.16
C LEU A 53 9.77 -5.47 -0.31
N CYS A 54 9.25 -5.05 -1.47
CA CYS A 54 7.93 -5.52 -1.94
C CYS A 54 7.95 -7.03 -2.19
N SER A 55 8.98 -7.51 -2.90
CA SER A 55 9.20 -8.93 -3.16
C SER A 55 9.34 -9.72 -1.85
N GLN A 56 10.08 -9.17 -0.89
CA GLN A 56 10.27 -9.80 0.42
C GLN A 56 8.98 -9.82 1.25
N LEU A 57 8.21 -8.74 1.26
CA LEU A 57 6.92 -8.67 1.95
C LEU A 57 5.95 -9.70 1.38
N LEU A 58 5.83 -9.79 0.06
CA LEU A 58 4.94 -10.75 -0.60
C LEU A 58 5.42 -12.19 -0.44
N ALA A 59 6.72 -12.44 -0.33
CA ALA A 59 7.26 -13.77 -0.04
C ALA A 59 6.93 -14.24 1.39
N VAL A 60 6.86 -13.32 2.36
CA VAL A 60 6.57 -13.63 3.77
C VAL A 60 5.07 -13.57 4.09
N TYR A 61 4.36 -12.64 3.46
CA TYR A 61 2.93 -12.37 3.63
C TYR A 61 2.25 -12.39 2.24
N PRO A 62 1.93 -13.58 1.71
CA PRO A 62 1.38 -13.74 0.36
C PRO A 62 0.07 -13.01 0.11
N ASP A 63 -0.76 -12.88 1.15
CA ASP A 63 -2.08 -12.24 1.09
C ASP A 63 -2.01 -10.70 1.21
N LEU A 64 -0.80 -10.14 1.38
CA LEU A 64 -0.60 -8.71 1.59
C LEU A 64 -0.83 -7.91 0.29
N THR A 65 -1.57 -6.81 0.39
CA THR A 65 -1.66 -5.82 -0.68
C THR A 65 -0.66 -4.67 -0.46
N ILE A 66 0.22 -4.43 -1.42
CA ILE A 66 1.19 -3.33 -1.34
C ILE A 66 0.77 -2.23 -2.30
N LEU A 67 0.65 -1.01 -1.78
CA LEU A 67 0.39 0.19 -2.57
C LEU A 67 1.62 1.09 -2.59
N GLY A 68 2.22 1.27 -3.76
CA GLY A 68 3.23 2.28 -4.01
C GLY A 68 2.57 3.59 -4.41
N VAL A 69 2.75 4.66 -3.65
CA VAL A 69 2.19 5.98 -3.94
C VAL A 69 3.33 6.93 -4.28
N SER A 70 3.19 7.70 -5.35
CA SER A 70 4.15 8.74 -5.72
C SER A 70 4.13 9.91 -4.71
N SER A 71 5.23 10.65 -4.62
CA SER A 71 5.36 11.79 -3.70
C SER A 71 4.29 12.88 -3.91
N ASP A 72 3.76 13.01 -5.12
CA ASP A 72 2.69 13.93 -5.51
C ASP A 72 1.28 13.32 -5.41
N MET A 73 1.16 12.06 -4.97
CA MET A 73 -0.10 11.30 -4.85
C MET A 73 -0.91 11.15 -6.15
N THR A 74 -0.31 11.37 -7.31
CA THR A 74 -1.01 11.27 -8.61
C THR A 74 -0.98 9.85 -9.18
N LEU A 75 -0.03 9.02 -8.74
CA LEU A 75 0.14 7.66 -9.22
C LEU A 75 0.13 6.68 -8.06
N VAL A 76 -0.66 5.61 -8.25
CA VAL A 76 -0.72 4.48 -7.32
C VAL A 76 -0.43 3.19 -8.08
N PHE A 77 0.53 2.43 -7.57
CA PHE A 77 0.87 1.11 -8.07
C PHE A 77 0.41 0.06 -7.07
N ILE A 78 -0.25 -0.98 -7.56
CA ILE A 78 -0.63 -2.12 -6.73
C ILE A 78 0.33 -3.27 -7.03
N GLU A 79 0.93 -3.79 -5.97
CA GLU A 79 1.75 -4.99 -5.98
C GLU A 79 1.13 -6.02 -5.04
N GLN A 80 0.83 -7.18 -5.60
CA GLN A 80 0.27 -8.35 -4.93
C GLN A 80 1.00 -9.57 -5.47
N LEU A 81 0.95 -10.71 -4.76
CA LEU A 81 1.55 -11.96 -5.24
C LEU A 81 0.64 -12.61 -6.32
N CYS A 82 0.50 -11.90 -7.44
CA CYS A 82 -0.26 -12.29 -8.63
C CYS A 82 0.70 -12.39 -9.84
N ALA A 83 0.26 -13.00 -10.94
CA ALA A 83 1.08 -13.08 -12.16
C ALA A 83 1.39 -11.71 -12.79
N HIS A 84 0.69 -10.64 -12.39
CA HIS A 84 0.74 -9.32 -13.01
C HIS A 84 0.79 -8.18 -11.98
N ARG A 85 1.51 -7.10 -12.31
CA ARG A 85 1.54 -5.84 -11.56
C ARG A 85 0.55 -4.85 -12.17
N GLN A 86 -0.34 -4.26 -11.37
CA GLN A 86 -1.36 -3.34 -11.84
C GLN A 86 -0.94 -1.89 -11.58
N ARG A 87 -1.10 -1.01 -12.57
CA ARG A 87 -0.88 0.43 -12.44
C ARG A 87 -2.23 1.13 -12.48
N VAL A 88 -2.53 1.96 -11.49
CA VAL A 88 -3.78 2.72 -11.44
C VAL A 88 -3.44 4.21 -11.50
N ALA A 89 -3.96 4.88 -12.54
CA ALA A 89 -3.90 6.34 -12.60
C ALA A 89 -4.97 6.89 -11.68
N VAL A 90 -4.58 7.73 -10.73
CA VAL A 90 -5.49 8.24 -9.71
C VAL A 90 -5.79 9.70 -10.02
N SER A 91 -7.08 10.02 -10.13
CA SER A 91 -7.53 11.33 -10.61
C SER A 91 -7.60 12.37 -9.48
N ASP A 92 -7.84 11.91 -8.25
CA ASP A 92 -7.93 12.72 -7.04
C ASP A 92 -7.52 11.91 -5.79
N GLN A 93 -7.41 12.55 -4.62
CA GLN A 93 -7.00 11.83 -3.41
C GLN A 93 -8.03 10.78 -2.97
N GLY A 94 -9.35 11.02 -3.13
CA GLY A 94 -10.41 10.11 -2.69
C GLY A 94 -10.38 8.76 -3.42
N ASP A 95 -9.88 8.78 -4.64
CA ASP A 95 -9.66 7.63 -5.50
C ASP A 95 -8.55 6.68 -4.95
N ILE A 96 -7.62 7.16 -4.11
CA ILE A 96 -6.61 6.31 -3.42
C ILE A 96 -7.27 5.37 -2.42
N VAL A 97 -8.16 5.87 -1.56
CA VAL A 97 -8.84 5.05 -0.56
C VAL A 97 -9.77 4.03 -1.23
N GLY A 98 -10.47 4.45 -2.29
CA GLY A 98 -11.25 3.55 -3.14
C GLY A 98 -10.39 2.43 -3.73
N THR A 99 -9.20 2.79 -4.24
CA THR A 99 -8.22 1.85 -4.79
C THR A 99 -7.72 0.85 -3.76
N ILE A 100 -7.36 1.29 -2.54
CA ILE A 100 -6.96 0.37 -1.45
C ILE A 100 -8.10 -0.62 -1.15
N ARG A 101 -9.31 -0.11 -0.96
CA ARG A 101 -10.48 -0.92 -0.63
C ARG A 101 -10.77 -1.96 -1.72
N MET A 102 -10.72 -1.56 -2.98
CA MET A 102 -10.90 -2.45 -4.12
C MET A 102 -9.81 -3.54 -4.13
N ALA A 103 -8.54 -3.15 -4.01
CA ALA A 103 -7.41 -4.07 -4.12
C ALA A 103 -7.38 -5.11 -2.99
N VAL A 104 -7.71 -4.71 -1.76
CA VAL A 104 -7.79 -5.62 -0.61
C VAL A 104 -8.98 -6.57 -0.73
N ARG A 105 -10.15 -6.09 -1.17
CA ARG A 105 -11.36 -6.93 -1.30
C ARG A 105 -11.33 -7.86 -2.50
N HIS A 106 -10.64 -7.47 -3.57
CA HIS A 106 -10.55 -8.23 -4.82
C HIS A 106 -9.09 -8.30 -5.29
N PRO A 107 -8.24 -9.08 -4.60
CA PRO A 107 -6.85 -9.24 -5.01
C PRO A 107 -6.76 -9.86 -6.41
N CYS A 108 -5.79 -9.41 -7.19
CA CYS A 108 -5.56 -9.84 -8.58
C CYS A 108 -6.69 -9.52 -9.58
N LEU A 109 -7.59 -8.58 -9.29
CA LEU A 109 -8.65 -8.18 -10.23
C LEU A 109 -8.06 -7.32 -11.38
N GLU A 110 -8.24 -7.77 -12.62
CA GLU A 110 -7.79 -7.07 -13.84
C GLU A 110 -8.57 -5.80 -14.15
#